data_AF-A0A3D0K1V5-F1
#
_entry.id   AF-A0A3D0K1V5-F1
#
_cell.length_a   1.000
_cell.length_b   1.000
_cell.length_c   1.000
_cell.angle_alpha   90.00
_cell.angle_beta   90.00
_cell.angle_gamma   90.00
#
_symmetry.space_group_name_H-M   'P 1'
#
loop_
_entity.id
_entity.type
_entity.pdbx_description
1 polymer ?
#
loop_
_entity_poly.entity_id
_entity_poly.type
_entity_poly.pdbx_seq_one_letter_code
_entity_poly.pdbx_strand_id
1 'polypeptide(L)'
;VIGTSAGEQVEVVGQLVVVSPFSTVPDLLDPPDGATGQPTIPTLTWAMDGASGFRVEVASDPLFSDVLFSASTSEQSIVADADLSYGEEYYWRVRPSSACGDGGWSWTSSFTTSESITVLLVDDDDNEPDVRPYYTNTMSSLGLQFDVWDTGNTDDEPGIETLRNYDLVVWFSGAEWGGFAGPGADAELALEQWLLEGGVLWLSSQDYLYDRGLNAFGGAYLGVSAYDSDVGQEVVTGTGPVFGGYGTMTLTCPFNNYTDSIQVTPDAELAFIGDQGGAGVTVEGEGWRTVFWAFPLEAVLDVDVRKSLVLTVVNWVPVPEPVSCPADVSPDGQVNIQDLLLVIASWGGSGAEGDVDGDGAVDVADLLLIISSWGLCL
;
A
#
# COMPACT_ATOMS: atom_id res chain seq x y z
N VAL A 1 -22.28 -19.42 49.41
CA VAL A 1 -23.71 -19.75 49.23
C VAL A 1 -24.26 -20.19 50.56
N ILE A 2 -25.42 -19.69 50.99
CA ILE A 2 -26.04 -20.09 52.26
C ILE A 2 -27.21 -21.00 51.93
N GLY A 3 -27.15 -22.26 52.38
CA GLY A 3 -28.27 -23.19 52.38
C GLY A 3 -28.72 -23.43 53.82
N THR A 4 -30.02 -23.30 54.08
CA THR A 4 -30.59 -23.56 55.41
C THR A 4 -31.56 -24.73 55.36
N SER A 5 -31.32 -25.74 56.20
CA SER A 5 -32.31 -26.76 56.55
C SER A 5 -32.16 -27.15 58.03
N ALA A 6 -33.29 -27.39 58.71
CA ALA A 6 -33.38 -27.94 60.06
C ALA A 6 -32.48 -27.32 61.17
N GLY A 7 -32.13 -26.03 61.07
CA GLY A 7 -31.44 -25.30 62.15
C GLY A 7 -29.92 -25.38 62.15
N GLU A 8 -29.30 -26.07 61.18
CA GLU A 8 -27.86 -25.98 60.93
C GLU A 8 -27.58 -24.98 59.79
N GLN A 9 -26.63 -24.08 60.01
CA GLN A 9 -26.07 -23.21 58.98
C GLN A 9 -24.73 -23.81 58.54
N VAL A 10 -24.62 -24.15 57.26
CA VAL A 10 -23.34 -24.49 56.65
C VAL A 10 -22.93 -23.31 55.78
N GLU A 11 -21.88 -22.62 56.20
CA GLU A 11 -21.29 -21.54 55.44
C GLU A 11 -20.20 -22.10 54.53
N VAL A 12 -20.46 -22.11 53.23
CA VAL A 12 -19.44 -22.42 52.23
C VAL A 12 -18.98 -21.11 51.61
N VAL A 13 -17.74 -20.73 51.93
CA VAL A 13 -17.02 -19.64 51.26
C VAL A 13 -16.61 -20.17 49.89
N GLY A 14 -17.33 -19.76 48.84
CA GLY A 14 -16.89 -19.95 47.46
C GLY A 14 -15.96 -18.80 47.10
N GLN A 15 -14.70 -19.10 46.76
CA GLN A 15 -13.81 -18.11 46.19
C GLN A 15 -14.12 -18.01 44.70
N LEU A 16 -14.65 -16.87 44.25
CA LEU A 16 -14.72 -16.54 42.84
C LEU A 16 -13.37 -15.95 42.44
N VAL A 17 -12.57 -16.72 41.71
CA VAL A 17 -11.34 -16.22 41.09
C VAL A 17 -11.72 -15.75 39.69
N VAL A 18 -11.83 -14.42 39.52
CA VAL A 18 -11.89 -13.81 38.18
C VAL A 18 -10.45 -13.70 37.71
N VAL A 19 -10.00 -14.67 36.92
CA VAL A 19 -8.71 -14.60 36.24
C VAL A 19 -8.91 -13.83 34.94
N SER A 20 -8.02 -12.86 34.68
CA SER A 20 -7.86 -12.33 33.33
C SER A 20 -7.60 -13.52 32.40
N PRO A 21 -8.29 -13.65 31.25
CA PRO A 21 -8.02 -14.73 30.31
C PRO A 21 -6.59 -14.68 29.75
N PHE A 22 -5.94 -13.53 29.86
CA PHE A 22 -4.60 -13.29 29.33
C PHE A 22 -3.65 -12.82 30.43
N SER A 23 -2.44 -13.41 30.47
CA SER A 23 -1.33 -13.01 31.35
C SER A 23 -0.25 -12.19 30.63
N THR A 24 -0.33 -12.13 29.30
CA THR A 24 0.55 -11.36 28.41
C THR A 24 -0.29 -10.47 27.51
N VAL A 25 0.37 -9.54 26.84
CA VAL A 25 -0.22 -8.68 25.81
C VAL A 25 0.42 -9.02 24.46
N PRO A 26 -0.20 -8.64 23.33
CA PRO A 26 0.37 -8.86 22.01
C PRO A 26 1.73 -8.18 21.84
N ASP A 27 2.63 -8.87 21.13
CA ASP A 27 3.92 -8.33 20.70
C ASP A 27 3.74 -7.70 19.32
N LEU A 28 4.03 -6.40 19.19
CA LEU A 28 3.80 -5.65 17.95
C LEU A 28 5.03 -5.83 17.05
N LEU A 29 4.83 -6.34 15.83
CA LEU A 29 5.92 -6.73 14.95
C LEU A 29 6.14 -5.74 13.82
N ASP A 30 5.06 -5.36 13.12
CA ASP A 30 5.14 -4.53 11.93
C ASP A 30 3.95 -3.55 11.87
N PRO A 31 4.16 -2.25 11.60
CA PRO A 31 5.45 -1.58 11.59
C PRO A 31 6.15 -1.65 12.97
N PRO A 32 7.49 -1.78 13.03
CA PRO A 32 8.22 -1.71 14.29
C PRO A 32 8.06 -0.33 14.94
N ASP A 33 8.27 -0.23 16.25
CA ASP A 33 8.12 1.03 16.99
C ASP A 33 9.08 2.10 16.46
N GLY A 34 8.52 3.25 16.08
CA GLY A 34 9.24 4.37 15.48
C GLY A 34 9.57 4.19 13.98
N ALA A 35 8.95 3.22 13.30
CA ALA A 35 9.14 3.05 11.85
C ALA A 35 8.84 4.34 11.09
N THR A 36 9.60 4.64 10.04
CA THR A 36 9.36 5.79 9.15
C THR A 36 9.07 5.29 7.74
N GLY A 37 8.62 6.17 6.84
CA GLY A 37 8.31 5.76 5.47
C GLY A 37 7.25 4.66 5.41
N GLN A 38 6.20 4.76 6.23
CA GLN A 38 5.11 3.79 6.19
C GLN A 38 4.01 4.23 5.22
N PRO A 39 3.29 3.29 4.57
CA PRO A 39 2.14 3.65 3.75
C PRO A 39 1.03 4.28 4.62
N THR A 40 0.20 5.09 3.98
CA THR A 40 -1.02 5.66 4.60
C THR A 40 -2.11 4.62 4.86
N ILE A 41 -1.98 3.42 4.30
CA ILE A 41 -2.76 2.22 4.66
C ILE A 41 -1.78 1.11 5.09
N PRO A 42 -1.26 1.14 6.32
CA PRO A 42 -0.30 0.16 6.79
C PRO A 42 -0.96 -1.20 7.06
N THR A 43 -0.20 -2.26 6.81
CA THR A 43 -0.53 -3.59 7.33
C THR A 43 0.08 -3.72 8.71
N LEU A 44 -0.76 -3.91 9.72
CA LEU A 44 -0.33 -4.07 11.10
C LEU A 44 -0.24 -5.56 11.42
N THR A 45 0.89 -6.02 11.96
CA THR A 45 1.16 -7.42 12.29
C THR A 45 1.67 -7.56 13.72
N TRP A 46 1.17 -8.55 14.45
CA TRP A 46 1.54 -8.81 15.85
C TRP A 46 1.64 -10.31 16.11
N ALA A 47 2.21 -10.69 17.25
CA ALA A 47 2.27 -12.07 17.71
C ALA A 47 1.64 -12.24 19.10
N MET A 48 0.73 -13.21 19.23
CA MET A 48 0.20 -13.66 20.52
C MET A 48 -0.47 -15.04 20.44
N ASP A 49 -0.08 -15.94 21.34
CA ASP A 49 -0.74 -17.24 21.50
C ASP A 49 -1.99 -17.16 22.39
N GLY A 50 -2.97 -18.02 22.09
CA GLY A 50 -4.11 -18.30 22.98
C GLY A 50 -5.28 -17.30 22.92
N ALA A 51 -5.18 -16.24 22.11
CA ALA A 51 -6.30 -15.38 21.79
C ALA A 51 -7.19 -16.00 20.70
N SER A 52 -8.51 -15.78 20.79
CA SER A 52 -9.45 -16.16 19.70
C SER A 52 -9.80 -14.99 18.79
N GLY A 53 -9.24 -13.81 19.07
CA GLY A 53 -9.39 -12.61 18.27
C GLY A 53 -8.73 -11.42 18.94
N PHE A 54 -8.70 -10.30 18.24
CA PHE A 54 -7.99 -9.10 18.62
C PHE A 54 -8.85 -7.87 18.32
N ARG A 55 -8.62 -6.80 19.08
CA ARG A 55 -9.06 -5.45 18.73
C ARG A 55 -7.83 -4.59 18.49
N VAL A 56 -7.80 -3.91 17.35
CA VAL A 56 -6.69 -3.08 16.87
C VAL A 56 -7.18 -1.64 16.78
N GLU A 57 -6.36 -0.69 17.24
CA GLU A 57 -6.62 0.73 17.12
C GLU A 57 -5.42 1.46 16.51
N VAL A 58 -5.69 2.46 15.65
CA VAL A 58 -4.72 3.46 15.18
C VAL A 58 -5.25 4.85 15.55
N ALA A 59 -4.38 5.74 16.03
CA ALA A 59 -4.71 7.06 16.53
C ALA A 59 -3.69 8.11 16.07
N SER A 60 -4.13 9.38 16.04
CA SER A 60 -3.27 10.54 15.75
C SER A 60 -2.51 11.04 16.98
N ASP A 61 -2.78 10.48 18.16
CA ASP A 61 -2.13 10.85 19.42
C ASP A 61 -1.77 9.62 20.28
N PRO A 62 -0.68 9.68 21.07
CA PRO A 62 -0.21 8.53 21.85
C PRO A 62 -1.13 8.16 23.01
N LEU A 63 -2.08 9.02 23.38
CA LEU A 63 -3.07 8.74 24.43
C LEU A 63 -4.34 8.09 23.87
N PHE A 64 -4.45 7.92 22.54
CA PHE A 64 -5.62 7.42 21.84
C PHE A 64 -6.89 8.21 22.20
N SER A 65 -6.75 9.54 22.24
CA SER A 65 -7.83 10.51 22.42
C SER A 65 -8.60 10.72 21.11
N ASP A 66 -7.91 10.60 19.98
CA ASP A 66 -8.41 10.69 18.61
C ASP A 66 -8.05 9.41 17.84
N VAL A 67 -8.98 8.45 17.90
CA VAL A 67 -8.84 7.14 17.25
C VAL A 67 -9.38 7.23 15.83
N LEU A 68 -8.48 7.06 14.85
CA LEU A 68 -8.78 7.10 13.42
C LEU A 68 -9.30 5.76 12.91
N PHE A 69 -8.77 4.65 13.47
CA PHE A 69 -9.17 3.30 13.09
C PHE A 69 -9.40 2.42 14.33
N SER A 70 -10.44 1.60 14.29
CA SER A 70 -10.75 0.61 15.32
C SER A 70 -11.47 -0.59 14.72
N ALA A 71 -10.81 -1.74 14.67
CA ALA A 71 -11.40 -2.97 14.12
C ALA A 71 -11.14 -4.19 15.01
N SER A 72 -11.91 -5.25 14.78
CA SER A 72 -11.69 -6.56 15.39
C SER A 72 -11.40 -7.61 14.32
N THR A 73 -10.47 -8.52 14.60
CA THR A 73 -10.07 -9.61 13.68
C THR A 73 -9.74 -10.89 14.44
N SER A 74 -9.87 -12.07 13.80
CA SER A 74 -9.34 -13.34 14.32
C SER A 74 -7.89 -13.59 13.92
N GLU A 75 -7.41 -12.88 12.91
CA GLU A 75 -6.06 -13.00 12.39
C GLU A 75 -5.06 -12.22 13.24
N GLN A 76 -3.77 -12.48 13.03
CA GLN A 76 -2.66 -11.75 13.67
C GLN A 76 -2.07 -10.65 12.77
N SER A 77 -2.84 -10.25 11.76
CA SER A 77 -2.53 -9.17 10.84
C SER A 77 -3.83 -8.47 10.41
N ILE A 78 -3.76 -7.16 10.12
CA ILE A 78 -4.87 -6.39 9.55
C ILE A 78 -4.35 -5.22 8.72
N VAL A 79 -5.01 -4.95 7.59
CA VAL A 79 -4.82 -3.72 6.83
C VAL A 79 -5.61 -2.60 7.51
N ALA A 80 -4.91 -1.54 7.95
CA ALA A 80 -5.51 -0.42 8.67
C ALA A 80 -5.82 0.74 7.72
N ASP A 81 -7.02 0.71 7.13
CA ASP A 81 -7.55 1.81 6.33
C ASP A 81 -8.09 2.92 7.24
N ALA A 82 -7.18 3.79 7.68
CA ALA A 82 -7.40 4.78 8.73
C ALA A 82 -7.42 6.24 8.22
N ASP A 83 -7.51 6.44 6.90
CA ASP A 83 -7.39 7.76 6.24
C ASP A 83 -6.16 8.56 6.71
N LEU A 84 -5.00 7.90 6.82
CA LEU A 84 -3.77 8.54 7.28
C LEU A 84 -3.26 9.55 6.25
N SER A 85 -2.67 10.64 6.73
CA SER A 85 -2.01 11.66 5.92
C SER A 85 -0.52 11.35 5.80
N TYR A 86 0.09 11.69 4.67
CA TYR A 86 1.54 11.59 4.44
C TYR A 86 2.34 12.52 5.37
N GLY A 87 3.56 12.11 5.74
CA GLY A 87 4.52 12.85 6.56
C GLY A 87 4.13 12.97 8.03
N GLU A 88 3.07 12.28 8.46
CA GLU A 88 2.53 12.37 9.82
C GLU A 88 2.84 11.10 10.63
N GLU A 89 3.04 11.29 11.93
CA GLU A 89 3.22 10.21 12.91
C GLU A 89 1.87 9.72 13.46
N TYR A 90 1.73 8.41 13.57
CA TYR A 90 0.56 7.72 14.11
C TYR A 90 0.95 6.68 15.15
N TYR A 91 -0.02 6.32 15.99
CA TYR A 91 0.16 5.40 17.11
C TYR A 91 -0.80 4.25 16.99
N TRP A 92 -0.35 3.03 17.25
CA TRP A 92 -1.18 1.84 17.19
C TRP A 92 -0.99 0.92 18.39
N ARG A 93 -2.06 0.16 18.68
CA ARG A 93 -2.08 -0.81 19.77
C ARG A 93 -3.05 -1.95 19.48
N VAL A 94 -2.77 -3.10 20.08
CA VAL A 94 -3.60 -4.30 19.94
C VAL A 94 -3.94 -4.85 21.32
N ARG A 95 -5.18 -5.32 21.52
CA ARG A 95 -5.52 -6.14 22.68
C ARG A 95 -6.15 -7.46 22.25
N PRO A 96 -5.91 -8.55 23.00
CA PRO A 96 -6.49 -9.84 22.71
C PRO A 96 -7.90 -9.94 23.27
N SER A 97 -8.69 -10.84 22.70
CA SER A 97 -10.07 -11.13 23.11
C SER A 97 -10.33 -12.63 23.11
N SER A 98 -11.21 -13.06 24.01
CA SER A 98 -11.68 -14.43 24.12
C SER A 98 -13.15 -14.47 24.57
N ALA A 99 -13.76 -15.66 24.52
CA ALA A 99 -15.07 -15.90 25.14
C ALA A 99 -15.10 -15.57 26.66
N CYS A 100 -13.94 -15.50 27.32
CA CYS A 100 -13.81 -15.14 28.73
C CYS A 100 -13.62 -13.62 28.96
N GLY A 101 -13.47 -12.83 27.89
CA GLY A 101 -13.27 -11.39 27.94
C GLY A 101 -12.00 -10.92 27.23
N ASP A 102 -11.76 -9.61 27.30
CA ASP A 102 -10.62 -8.93 26.69
C ASP A 102 -9.41 -8.90 27.63
N GLY A 103 -8.21 -8.91 27.05
CA GLY A 103 -6.94 -8.69 27.75
C GLY A 103 -6.55 -7.22 27.82
N GLY A 104 -5.36 -6.98 28.37
CA GLY A 104 -4.75 -5.66 28.34
C GLY A 104 -4.34 -5.24 26.94
N TRP A 105 -4.26 -3.94 26.70
CA TRP A 105 -3.61 -3.38 25.52
C TRP A 105 -2.11 -3.71 25.53
N SER A 106 -1.55 -3.93 24.35
CA SER A 106 -0.11 -3.93 24.11
C SER A 106 0.51 -2.60 24.56
N TRP A 107 1.84 -2.57 24.59
CA TRP A 107 2.53 -1.30 24.54
C TRP A 107 2.14 -0.55 23.25
N THR A 108 2.12 0.78 23.34
CA THR A 108 1.88 1.62 22.18
C THR A 108 3.12 1.59 21.30
N SER A 109 2.93 1.31 20.02
CA SER A 109 3.94 1.47 18.98
C SER A 109 3.58 2.71 18.14
N SER A 110 4.58 3.42 17.61
CA SER A 110 4.37 4.49 16.64
C SER A 110 4.97 4.17 15.27
N PHE A 111 4.47 4.85 14.25
CA PHE A 111 5.09 4.89 12.94
C PHE A 111 4.81 6.23 12.25
N THR A 112 5.69 6.63 11.32
CA THR A 112 5.56 7.84 10.51
C THR A 112 5.32 7.44 9.06
N THR A 113 4.26 8.00 8.48
CA THR A 113 3.96 7.79 7.06
C THR A 113 4.97 8.50 6.17
N SER A 114 5.14 8.03 4.93
CA SER A 114 6.04 8.67 3.95
C SER A 114 5.72 10.14 3.74
N GLU A 115 6.73 10.97 3.48
CA GLU A 115 6.55 12.40 3.20
C GLU A 115 5.69 12.65 1.94
N SER A 116 5.80 11.77 0.94
CA SER A 116 5.00 11.76 -0.27
C SER A 116 5.28 10.51 -1.09
N ILE A 117 4.39 10.15 -2.01
CA ILE A 117 4.76 9.39 -3.20
C ILE A 117 4.98 10.35 -4.38
N THR A 118 5.83 9.96 -5.30
CA THR A 118 6.07 10.63 -6.57
C THR A 118 5.35 9.88 -7.69
N VAL A 119 4.45 10.59 -8.39
CA VAL A 119 3.62 9.99 -9.45
C VAL A 119 4.04 10.52 -10.81
N LEU A 120 4.28 9.61 -11.77
CA LEU A 120 4.32 9.96 -13.18
C LEU A 120 2.94 9.69 -13.79
N LEU A 121 2.29 10.74 -14.27
CA LEU A 121 1.07 10.61 -15.05
C LEU A 121 1.45 10.63 -16.54
N VAL A 122 1.44 9.46 -17.17
CA VAL A 122 1.65 9.30 -18.61
C VAL A 122 0.31 9.50 -19.31
N ASP A 123 0.21 10.62 -20.00
CA ASP A 123 -0.91 10.95 -20.86
C ASP A 123 -0.63 10.48 -22.28
N ASP A 124 -1.40 9.47 -22.67
CA ASP A 124 -1.33 8.80 -23.96
C ASP A 124 -2.69 8.82 -24.68
N ASP A 125 -3.53 9.81 -24.36
CA ASP A 125 -4.91 9.93 -24.88
C ASP A 125 -5.04 10.63 -26.25
N ASP A 126 -3.91 10.91 -26.89
CA ASP A 126 -3.81 11.65 -28.16
C ASP A 126 -4.46 13.05 -28.18
N ASN A 127 -4.91 13.56 -27.03
CA ASN A 127 -5.78 14.71 -26.86
C ASN A 127 -7.09 14.63 -27.69
N GLU A 128 -7.58 13.42 -28.02
CA GLU A 128 -8.76 13.21 -28.88
C GLU A 128 -9.79 12.24 -28.29
N PRO A 129 -10.61 12.66 -27.30
CA PRO A 129 -10.58 13.95 -26.62
C PRO A 129 -9.58 13.97 -25.47
N ASP A 130 -9.05 15.15 -25.15
CA ASP A 130 -8.23 15.37 -23.96
C ASP A 130 -9.01 15.04 -22.66
N VAL A 131 -8.67 13.91 -22.05
CA VAL A 131 -9.19 13.39 -20.79
C VAL A 131 -8.22 13.54 -19.63
N ARG A 132 -7.01 14.08 -19.86
CA ARG A 132 -6.05 14.48 -18.80
C ARG A 132 -6.69 15.26 -17.64
N PRO A 133 -7.68 16.16 -17.83
CA PRO A 133 -8.33 16.85 -16.72
C PRO A 133 -9.02 15.93 -15.70
N TYR A 134 -9.43 14.72 -16.09
CA TYR A 134 -10.04 13.76 -15.16
C TYR A 134 -9.01 13.24 -14.14
N TYR A 135 -7.77 13.02 -14.57
CA TYR A 135 -6.66 12.57 -13.74
C TYR A 135 -6.07 13.73 -12.92
N THR A 136 -5.61 14.78 -13.61
CA THR A 136 -4.89 15.90 -12.99
C THR A 136 -5.71 16.66 -11.94
N ASN A 137 -7.00 16.91 -12.19
CA ASN A 137 -7.87 17.56 -11.20
C ASN A 137 -8.11 16.66 -9.99
N THR A 138 -8.27 15.34 -10.20
CA THR A 138 -8.48 14.38 -9.13
C THR A 138 -7.23 14.32 -8.25
N MET A 139 -6.06 14.07 -8.83
CA MET A 139 -4.78 14.02 -8.11
C MET A 139 -4.44 15.34 -7.41
N SER A 140 -4.61 16.48 -8.07
CA SER A 140 -4.38 17.81 -7.46
C SER A 140 -5.31 18.05 -6.28
N SER A 141 -6.58 17.63 -6.37
CA SER A 141 -7.55 17.79 -5.28
C SER A 141 -7.28 16.88 -4.08
N LEU A 142 -6.50 15.82 -4.28
CA LEU A 142 -5.98 14.93 -3.24
C LEU A 142 -4.64 15.42 -2.68
N GLY A 143 -4.05 16.48 -3.24
CA GLY A 143 -2.75 17.01 -2.81
C GLY A 143 -1.56 16.17 -3.25
N LEU A 144 -1.73 15.26 -4.21
CA LEU A 144 -0.65 14.41 -4.72
C LEU A 144 0.35 15.25 -5.52
N GLN A 145 1.63 14.93 -5.37
CA GLN A 145 2.69 15.44 -6.23
C GLN A 145 2.81 14.52 -7.44
N PHE A 146 2.73 15.10 -8.64
CA PHE A 146 2.84 14.36 -9.88
C PHE A 146 3.46 15.20 -10.97
N ASP A 147 4.20 14.55 -11.85
CA ASP A 147 4.64 15.10 -13.12
C ASP A 147 3.80 14.50 -14.25
N VAL A 148 3.61 15.27 -15.33
CA VAL A 148 2.89 14.80 -16.51
C VAL A 148 3.89 14.55 -17.63
N TRP A 149 3.86 13.33 -18.17
CA TRP A 149 4.52 12.98 -19.42
C TRP A 149 3.47 12.82 -20.51
N ASP A 150 3.44 13.76 -21.44
CA ASP A 150 2.50 13.77 -22.56
C ASP A 150 3.19 13.15 -23.78
N THR A 151 2.70 12.01 -24.27
CA THR A 151 3.28 11.30 -25.42
C THR A 151 3.05 12.05 -26.73
N GLY A 152 2.16 13.05 -26.73
CA GLY A 152 1.94 13.96 -27.85
C GLY A 152 1.47 13.29 -29.12
N ASN A 153 0.75 12.16 -28.99
CA ASN A 153 0.34 11.30 -30.11
C ASN A 153 1.53 10.71 -30.87
N THR A 154 2.49 10.19 -30.12
CA THR A 154 3.68 9.48 -30.61
C THR A 154 4.10 8.43 -29.59
N ASP A 155 4.88 7.42 -29.96
CA ASP A 155 5.56 6.54 -28.98
C ASP A 155 6.77 7.28 -28.30
N ASP A 156 6.69 8.59 -28.02
CA ASP A 156 7.68 9.31 -27.18
C ASP A 156 7.37 9.01 -25.71
N GLU A 157 7.66 7.79 -25.32
CA GLU A 157 7.29 7.20 -24.05
C GLU A 157 8.43 7.30 -23.01
N PRO A 158 8.12 7.35 -21.71
CA PRO A 158 9.14 7.44 -20.68
C PRO A 158 10.02 6.18 -20.65
N GLY A 159 11.32 6.37 -20.86
CA GLY A 159 12.31 5.31 -20.69
C GLY A 159 12.66 5.04 -19.21
N ILE A 160 13.44 3.98 -18.98
CA ILE A 160 13.81 3.50 -17.64
C ILE A 160 14.48 4.57 -16.75
N GLU A 161 15.30 5.46 -17.32
CA GLU A 161 15.94 6.54 -16.55
C GLU A 161 14.93 7.54 -15.99
N THR A 162 13.82 7.75 -16.70
CA THR A 162 12.70 8.57 -16.23
C THR A 162 11.89 7.83 -15.16
N LEU A 163 11.50 6.58 -15.45
CA LEU A 163 10.61 5.79 -14.59
C LEU A 163 11.16 5.61 -13.17
N ARG A 164 12.48 5.42 -13.01
CA ARG A 164 13.15 5.28 -11.71
C ARG A 164 13.02 6.47 -10.75
N ASN A 165 12.53 7.62 -11.22
CA ASN A 165 12.30 8.78 -10.35
C ASN A 165 10.91 8.80 -9.71
N TYR A 166 10.09 7.77 -9.97
CA TYR A 166 8.70 7.73 -9.54
C TYR A 166 8.37 6.42 -8.82
N ASP A 167 7.53 6.52 -7.81
CA ASP A 167 7.02 5.38 -7.04
C ASP A 167 5.82 4.73 -7.76
N LEU A 168 5.01 5.57 -8.42
CA LEU A 168 3.80 5.17 -9.14
C LEU A 168 3.81 5.75 -10.55
N VAL A 169 3.55 4.90 -11.55
CA VAL A 169 3.30 5.33 -12.92
C VAL A 169 1.83 5.07 -13.21
N VAL A 170 1.08 6.12 -13.51
CA VAL A 170 -0.30 6.05 -13.98
C VAL A 170 -0.29 6.32 -15.47
N TRP A 171 -0.71 5.34 -16.26
CA TRP A 171 -0.77 5.41 -17.71
C TRP A 171 -2.20 5.30 -18.17
N PHE A 172 -2.65 6.26 -18.99
CA PHE A 172 -3.98 6.21 -19.58
C PHE A 172 -3.97 6.56 -21.06
N SER A 173 -4.84 5.91 -21.84
CA SER A 173 -4.88 6.02 -23.30
C SER A 173 -6.19 6.59 -23.86
N GLY A 174 -7.17 6.88 -23.01
CA GLY A 174 -8.39 7.58 -23.42
C GLY A 174 -9.32 6.78 -24.37
N ALA A 175 -9.74 7.42 -25.47
CA ALA A 175 -10.86 7.01 -26.31
C ALA A 175 -10.60 5.87 -27.29
N GLU A 176 -9.34 5.76 -27.67
CA GLU A 176 -8.71 5.26 -28.90
C GLU A 176 -9.34 4.13 -29.75
N TRP A 177 -8.93 4.16 -31.04
CA TRP A 177 -9.13 3.10 -32.03
C TRP A 177 -8.15 3.25 -33.23
N GLY A 178 -7.06 2.47 -33.25
CA GLY A 178 -6.09 2.37 -34.35
C GLY A 178 -4.81 3.21 -34.21
N GLY A 179 -4.39 3.48 -32.98
CA GLY A 179 -3.28 4.35 -32.58
C GLY A 179 -2.17 3.61 -31.83
N PHE A 180 -1.55 4.29 -30.87
CA PHE A 180 -0.47 3.78 -30.03
C PHE A 180 -0.93 3.61 -28.58
N ALA A 181 -2.03 2.87 -28.40
CA ALA A 181 -2.62 2.58 -27.10
C ALA A 181 -1.69 2.09 -26.02
N GLY A 182 -1.48 2.92 -25.01
CA GLY A 182 -0.70 2.50 -23.87
C GLY A 182 0.77 2.22 -24.23
N PRO A 183 1.54 1.60 -23.33
CA PRO A 183 2.96 1.41 -23.54
C PRO A 183 3.25 0.54 -24.76
N GLY A 184 4.09 1.06 -25.67
CA GLY A 184 4.69 0.35 -26.78
C GLY A 184 5.81 -0.58 -26.34
N ALA A 185 6.39 -1.31 -27.30
CA ALA A 185 7.34 -2.39 -27.00
C ALA A 185 8.58 -1.93 -26.21
N ASP A 186 9.09 -0.73 -26.50
CA ASP A 186 10.25 -0.18 -25.79
C ASP A 186 9.88 0.29 -24.37
N ALA A 187 8.70 0.90 -24.19
CA ALA A 187 8.18 1.26 -22.88
C ALA A 187 7.81 0.04 -22.03
N GLU A 188 7.21 -1.00 -22.61
CA GLU A 188 6.93 -2.27 -21.91
C GLU A 188 8.21 -2.90 -21.36
N LEU A 189 9.31 -2.86 -22.12
CA LEU A 189 10.62 -3.34 -21.65
C LEU A 189 11.21 -2.46 -20.53
N ALA A 190 10.95 -1.15 -20.55
CA ALA A 190 11.36 -0.24 -19.50
C ALA A 190 10.51 -0.41 -18.24
N LEU A 191 9.19 -0.55 -18.39
CA LEU A 191 8.24 -0.83 -17.33
C LEU A 191 8.54 -2.18 -16.68
N GLU A 192 8.83 -3.22 -17.45
CA GLU A 192 9.27 -4.51 -16.90
C GLU A 192 10.49 -4.36 -15.98
N GLN A 193 11.53 -3.66 -16.44
CA GLN A 193 12.74 -3.43 -15.63
C GLN A 193 12.43 -2.64 -14.35
N TRP A 194 11.64 -1.58 -14.48
CA TRP A 194 11.26 -0.72 -13.36
C TRP A 194 10.35 -1.43 -12.35
N LEU A 195 9.40 -2.24 -12.82
CA LEU A 195 8.57 -3.09 -11.96
C LEU A 195 9.47 -4.06 -11.19
N LEU A 196 10.42 -4.74 -11.82
CA LEU A 196 11.33 -5.63 -11.10
C LEU A 196 12.23 -4.92 -10.07
N GLU A 197 12.30 -3.59 -10.10
CA GLU A 197 12.97 -2.73 -9.10
C GLU A 197 12.03 -2.24 -7.98
N GLY A 198 10.75 -2.65 -7.98
CA GLY A 198 9.76 -2.31 -6.97
C GLY A 198 8.70 -1.30 -7.41
N GLY A 199 8.67 -0.93 -8.70
CA GLY A 199 7.69 0.02 -9.23
C GLY A 199 6.24 -0.44 -9.13
N VAL A 200 5.32 0.51 -9.17
CA VAL A 200 3.86 0.26 -9.23
C VAL A 200 3.23 0.87 -10.47
N LEU A 201 2.73 0.04 -11.38
CA LEU A 201 2.06 0.51 -12.59
C LEU A 201 0.54 0.47 -12.42
N TRP A 202 -0.13 1.56 -12.75
CA TRP A 202 -1.56 1.56 -13.03
C TRP A 202 -1.80 1.91 -14.50
N LEU A 203 -2.28 0.93 -15.27
CA LEU A 203 -2.72 1.12 -16.65
C LEU A 203 -4.25 1.20 -16.69
N SER A 204 -4.78 2.37 -17.04
CA SER A 204 -6.21 2.60 -17.25
C SER A 204 -6.47 2.78 -18.73
N SER A 205 -7.01 1.75 -19.38
CA SER A 205 -7.18 1.78 -20.82
C SER A 205 -8.34 0.89 -21.23
N GLN A 206 -9.18 1.39 -22.14
CA GLN A 206 -10.19 0.54 -22.75
C GLN A 206 -9.68 -0.22 -23.98
N ASP A 207 -8.59 0.21 -24.66
CA ASP A 207 -8.21 -0.34 -25.98
C ASP A 207 -6.76 -0.87 -26.11
N TYR A 208 -5.91 -0.74 -25.08
CA TYR A 208 -4.57 -1.33 -25.01
C TYR A 208 -4.50 -2.78 -25.52
N LEU A 209 -5.47 -3.65 -25.17
CA LEU A 209 -5.45 -5.04 -25.61
C LEU A 209 -5.84 -5.21 -27.09
N TYR A 210 -6.63 -4.29 -27.65
CA TYR A 210 -6.92 -4.29 -29.09
C TYR A 210 -5.67 -3.89 -29.90
N ASP A 211 -5.03 -2.80 -29.51
CA ASP A 211 -3.93 -2.18 -30.26
C ASP A 211 -2.58 -2.87 -30.04
N ARG A 212 -2.24 -3.25 -28.78
CA ARG A 212 -0.97 -3.93 -28.45
C ARG A 212 -1.09 -5.45 -28.45
N GLY A 213 -2.30 -5.98 -28.29
CA GLY A 213 -2.56 -7.42 -28.16
C GLY A 213 -2.12 -8.01 -26.82
N LEU A 214 -2.58 -9.22 -26.51
CA LEU A 214 -2.08 -9.95 -25.33
C LEU A 214 -0.67 -10.51 -25.59
N ASN A 215 0.33 -9.73 -25.18
CA ASN A 215 1.75 -10.06 -25.31
C ASN A 215 2.34 -10.61 -23.98
N ALA A 216 3.66 -10.79 -23.93
CA ALA A 216 4.34 -11.30 -22.74
C ALA A 216 4.20 -10.37 -21.52
N PHE A 217 4.24 -9.05 -21.74
CA PHE A 217 4.05 -8.05 -20.71
C PHE A 217 2.62 -8.09 -20.15
N GLY A 218 1.61 -8.08 -21.02
CA GLY A 218 0.20 -8.17 -20.63
C GLY A 218 -0.13 -9.45 -19.84
N GLY A 219 0.51 -10.57 -20.17
CA GLY A 219 0.35 -11.82 -19.43
C GLY A 219 1.08 -11.85 -18.09
N ALA A 220 2.36 -11.48 -18.07
CA ALA A 220 3.22 -11.64 -16.90
C ALA A 220 3.07 -10.51 -15.87
N TYR A 221 2.90 -9.27 -16.34
CA TYR A 221 2.88 -8.09 -15.48
C TYR A 221 1.49 -7.50 -15.34
N LEU A 222 0.60 -7.57 -16.34
CA LEU A 222 -0.79 -7.12 -16.18
C LEU A 222 -1.75 -8.24 -15.75
N GLY A 223 -1.30 -9.49 -15.69
CA GLY A 223 -2.09 -10.61 -15.18
C GLY A 223 -3.28 -11.01 -16.05
N VAL A 224 -3.26 -10.69 -17.35
CA VAL A 224 -4.32 -11.03 -18.30
C VAL A 224 -4.03 -12.38 -18.97
N SER A 225 -4.97 -13.33 -18.91
CA SER A 225 -4.82 -14.65 -19.53
C SER A 225 -5.58 -14.79 -20.86
N ALA A 226 -6.66 -14.04 -21.04
CA ALA A 226 -7.44 -13.93 -22.26
C ALA A 226 -8.29 -12.65 -22.22
N TYR A 227 -8.77 -12.20 -23.37
CA TYR A 227 -9.64 -11.04 -23.48
C TYR A 227 -10.61 -11.14 -24.66
N ASP A 228 -11.73 -10.43 -24.56
CA ASP A 228 -12.62 -10.10 -25.67
C ASP A 228 -12.67 -8.58 -25.78
N SER A 229 -12.44 -8.04 -26.98
CA SER A 229 -12.39 -6.59 -27.19
C SER A 229 -13.74 -5.96 -27.51
N ASP A 230 -13.85 -4.65 -27.28
CA ASP A 230 -15.00 -3.82 -27.67
C ASP A 230 -16.33 -4.35 -27.12
N VAL A 231 -16.34 -4.90 -25.91
CA VAL A 231 -17.54 -5.51 -25.33
C VAL A 231 -18.52 -4.47 -24.79
N GLY A 232 -18.04 -3.28 -24.45
CA GLY A 232 -18.87 -2.14 -24.06
C GLY A 232 -19.53 -2.32 -22.69
N GLN A 233 -18.72 -2.55 -21.66
CA GLN A 233 -19.11 -2.53 -20.24
C GLN A 233 -19.89 -1.25 -19.90
N GLU A 234 -21.09 -1.37 -19.35
CA GLU A 234 -21.90 -0.23 -18.89
C GLU A 234 -21.80 -0.06 -17.37
N VAL A 235 -21.43 -1.12 -16.65
CA VAL A 235 -21.25 -1.12 -15.20
C VAL A 235 -20.05 -1.97 -14.80
N VAL A 236 -19.42 -1.62 -13.70
CA VAL A 236 -18.37 -2.43 -13.05
C VAL A 236 -18.58 -2.47 -11.55
N THR A 237 -18.28 -3.58 -10.91
CA THR A 237 -18.37 -3.76 -9.46
C THR A 237 -16.99 -4.15 -8.92
N GLY A 238 -16.57 -3.51 -7.85
CA GLY A 238 -15.30 -3.82 -7.20
C GLY A 238 -15.26 -5.24 -6.65
N THR A 239 -14.14 -5.91 -6.85
CA THR A 239 -13.88 -7.28 -6.38
C THR A 239 -12.45 -7.40 -5.85
N GLY A 240 -12.11 -8.58 -5.33
CA GLY A 240 -10.77 -8.86 -4.83
C GLY A 240 -10.42 -8.08 -3.54
N PRO A 241 -9.18 -8.22 -3.07
CA PRO A 241 -8.74 -7.60 -1.82
C PRO A 241 -8.58 -6.08 -1.93
N VAL A 242 -8.19 -5.56 -3.09
CA VAL A 242 -7.89 -4.14 -3.29
C VAL A 242 -9.16 -3.31 -3.52
N PHE A 243 -10.08 -3.80 -4.36
CA PHE A 243 -11.26 -3.04 -4.80
C PHE A 243 -12.60 -3.62 -4.31
N GLY A 244 -12.61 -4.71 -3.54
CA GLY A 244 -13.84 -5.38 -3.10
C GLY A 244 -14.79 -4.54 -2.23
N GLY A 245 -14.31 -3.41 -1.69
CA GLY A 245 -15.14 -2.44 -0.96
C GLY A 245 -16.03 -1.58 -1.86
N TYR A 246 -15.74 -1.51 -3.17
CA TYR A 246 -16.50 -0.69 -4.11
C TYR A 246 -17.73 -1.43 -4.61
N GLY A 247 -18.90 -0.80 -4.44
CA GLY A 247 -20.14 -1.28 -5.04
C GLY A 247 -20.16 -1.18 -6.57
N THR A 248 -21.31 -1.45 -7.16
CA THR A 248 -21.49 -1.29 -8.61
C THR A 248 -21.47 0.20 -9.00
N MET A 249 -20.60 0.54 -9.95
CA MET A 249 -20.42 1.85 -10.55
C MET A 249 -20.96 1.81 -11.98
N THR A 250 -21.61 2.88 -12.40
CA THR A 250 -21.99 3.06 -13.81
C THR A 250 -20.84 3.70 -14.56
N LEU A 251 -20.50 3.12 -15.71
CA LEU A 251 -19.55 3.68 -16.66
C LEU A 251 -20.30 4.57 -17.66
N THR A 252 -19.78 5.77 -17.87
CA THR A 252 -20.27 6.70 -18.89
C THR A 252 -19.07 7.31 -19.59
N CYS A 253 -18.58 6.61 -20.60
CA CYS A 253 -17.44 7.06 -21.40
C CYS A 253 -17.75 8.43 -22.04
N PRO A 254 -16.82 9.40 -21.95
CA PRO A 254 -16.97 10.68 -22.65
C PRO A 254 -16.80 10.55 -24.19
N PHE A 255 -16.47 9.35 -24.65
CA PHE A 255 -16.22 8.92 -26.03
C PHE A 255 -16.93 7.57 -26.29
N ASN A 256 -16.69 6.95 -27.45
CA ASN A 256 -17.24 5.63 -27.74
C ASN A 256 -16.77 4.60 -26.72
N ASN A 257 -17.69 3.74 -26.28
CA ASN A 257 -17.38 2.72 -25.29
C ASN A 257 -16.77 1.49 -25.97
N TYR A 258 -15.45 1.36 -25.87
CA TYR A 258 -14.65 0.25 -26.39
C TYR A 258 -14.07 -0.61 -25.27
N THR A 259 -14.61 -0.50 -24.06
CA THR A 259 -14.16 -1.30 -22.91
C THR A 259 -14.13 -2.79 -23.21
N ASP A 260 -13.07 -3.43 -22.72
CA ASP A 260 -12.80 -4.84 -22.94
C ASP A 260 -13.35 -5.70 -21.79
N SER A 261 -13.39 -7.01 -22.03
CA SER A 261 -13.47 -7.99 -20.95
C SER A 261 -12.21 -8.83 -20.89
N ILE A 262 -11.78 -9.17 -19.69
CA ILE A 262 -10.57 -9.95 -19.42
C ILE A 262 -10.85 -11.19 -18.59
N GLN A 263 -10.00 -12.19 -18.76
CA GLN A 263 -9.79 -13.29 -17.82
C GLN A 263 -8.41 -13.10 -17.19
N VAL A 264 -8.28 -13.44 -15.90
CA VAL A 264 -7.04 -13.23 -15.15
C VAL A 264 -6.17 -14.49 -15.14
N THR A 265 -4.86 -14.33 -14.97
CA THR A 265 -3.92 -15.44 -14.72
C THR A 265 -4.14 -16.03 -13.32
N PRO A 266 -3.69 -17.27 -13.04
CA PRO A 266 -3.86 -17.89 -11.72
C PRO A 266 -3.21 -17.12 -10.55
N ASP A 267 -2.17 -16.35 -10.84
CA ASP A 267 -1.41 -15.57 -9.85
C ASP A 267 -1.89 -14.12 -9.74
N ALA A 268 -3.02 -13.78 -10.39
CA ALA A 268 -3.61 -12.44 -10.38
C ALA A 268 -5.01 -12.47 -9.77
N GLU A 269 -5.44 -11.33 -9.24
CA GLU A 269 -6.75 -11.16 -8.60
C GLU A 269 -7.65 -10.29 -9.48
N LEU A 270 -8.92 -10.68 -9.62
CA LEU A 270 -9.89 -9.87 -10.34
C LEU A 270 -10.24 -8.62 -9.50
N ALA A 271 -9.94 -7.44 -10.03
CA ALA A 271 -10.19 -6.16 -9.36
C ALA A 271 -11.61 -5.63 -9.63
N PHE A 272 -12.13 -5.86 -10.83
CA PHE A 272 -13.47 -5.42 -11.21
C PHE A 272 -14.17 -6.48 -12.07
N ILE A 273 -15.47 -6.68 -11.81
CA ILE A 273 -16.37 -7.45 -12.67
C ILE A 273 -17.46 -6.54 -13.23
N GLY A 274 -17.58 -6.48 -14.55
CA GLY A 274 -18.63 -5.76 -15.24
C GLY A 274 -19.75 -6.65 -15.78
N ASP A 275 -20.69 -6.05 -16.49
CA ASP A 275 -21.83 -6.74 -17.09
C ASP A 275 -21.47 -7.62 -18.30
N GLN A 276 -20.27 -7.43 -18.87
CA GLN A 276 -19.71 -8.23 -19.97
C GLN A 276 -18.60 -9.18 -19.53
N GLY A 277 -18.18 -9.19 -18.26
CA GLY A 277 -17.11 -10.06 -17.76
C GLY A 277 -16.13 -9.36 -16.83
N GLY A 278 -14.94 -9.93 -16.64
CA GLY A 278 -13.88 -9.25 -15.88
C GLY A 278 -13.50 -7.93 -16.55
N ALA A 279 -13.33 -6.86 -15.78
CA ALA A 279 -13.08 -5.51 -16.29
C ALA A 279 -11.81 -4.87 -15.68
N GLY A 280 -11.20 -5.52 -14.69
CA GLY A 280 -9.94 -5.06 -14.13
C GLY A 280 -9.26 -6.16 -13.33
N VAL A 281 -7.94 -6.04 -13.17
CA VAL A 281 -7.07 -7.02 -12.55
C VAL A 281 -5.99 -6.33 -11.72
N THR A 282 -5.60 -6.97 -10.63
CA THR A 282 -4.47 -6.58 -9.78
C THR A 282 -3.47 -7.73 -9.72
N VAL A 283 -2.18 -7.40 -9.80
CA VAL A 283 -1.08 -8.35 -9.61
C VAL A 283 -0.16 -7.84 -8.50
N GLU A 284 0.19 -8.72 -7.56
CA GLU A 284 1.24 -8.47 -6.57
C GLU A 284 2.41 -9.43 -6.85
N GLY A 285 3.53 -8.86 -7.29
CA GLY A 285 4.79 -9.57 -7.46
C GLY A 285 5.69 -9.45 -6.23
N GLU A 286 6.93 -9.89 -6.37
CA GLU A 286 7.96 -9.73 -5.32
C GLU A 286 8.44 -8.27 -5.29
N GLY A 287 7.75 -7.44 -4.51
CA GLY A 287 8.08 -6.03 -4.29
C GLY A 287 7.42 -5.05 -5.27
N TRP A 288 6.79 -5.54 -6.34
CA TRP A 288 6.13 -4.71 -7.36
C TRP A 288 4.66 -5.02 -7.49
N ARG A 289 3.90 -4.08 -8.04
CA ARG A 289 2.45 -4.23 -8.18
C ARG A 289 1.96 -3.64 -9.49
N THR A 290 0.89 -4.21 -10.03
CA THR A 290 0.19 -3.62 -11.16
C THR A 290 -1.32 -3.61 -10.95
N VAL A 291 -1.94 -2.56 -11.48
CA VAL A 291 -3.38 -2.44 -11.65
C VAL A 291 -3.63 -2.25 -13.14
N PHE A 292 -4.41 -3.14 -13.76
CA PHE A 292 -4.88 -2.92 -15.11
C PHE A 292 -6.40 -2.85 -15.11
N TRP A 293 -6.95 -1.74 -15.59
CA TRP A 293 -8.37 -1.60 -15.85
C TRP A 293 -8.59 -1.60 -17.35
N ALA A 294 -9.42 -2.52 -17.81
CA ALA A 294 -9.95 -2.60 -19.18
C ALA A 294 -11.06 -1.57 -19.43
N PHE A 295 -11.10 -0.52 -18.62
CA PHE A 295 -12.00 0.61 -18.74
C PHE A 295 -11.31 1.91 -18.29
N PRO A 296 -11.79 3.07 -18.77
CA PRO A 296 -11.17 4.34 -18.47
C PRO A 296 -11.64 4.89 -17.11
N LEU A 297 -10.73 5.43 -16.29
CA LEU A 297 -11.10 6.14 -15.05
C LEU A 297 -12.09 7.28 -15.32
N GLU A 298 -11.93 7.99 -16.43
CA GLU A 298 -12.78 9.11 -16.86
C GLU A 298 -14.23 8.68 -17.17
N ALA A 299 -14.48 7.38 -17.38
CA ALA A 299 -15.85 6.86 -17.51
C ALA A 299 -16.59 6.83 -16.16
N VAL A 300 -15.89 6.88 -15.03
CA VAL A 300 -16.49 7.02 -13.70
C VAL A 300 -16.78 8.51 -13.46
N LEU A 301 -18.00 8.97 -13.73
CA LEU A 301 -18.30 10.41 -13.66
C LEU A 301 -18.40 10.99 -12.23
N ASP A 302 -18.69 10.14 -11.25
CA ASP A 302 -18.75 10.55 -9.84
C ASP A 302 -17.35 10.92 -9.34
N VAL A 303 -17.18 12.20 -8.97
CA VAL A 303 -15.89 12.78 -8.58
C VAL A 303 -15.38 12.17 -7.28
N ASP A 304 -16.26 11.91 -6.31
CA ASP A 304 -15.87 11.39 -5.01
C ASP A 304 -15.45 9.92 -5.15
N VAL A 305 -16.15 9.15 -5.99
CA VAL A 305 -15.75 7.79 -6.34
C VAL A 305 -14.40 7.77 -7.07
N ARG A 306 -14.16 8.66 -8.04
CA ARG A 306 -12.83 8.75 -8.69
C ARG A 306 -11.71 9.05 -7.71
N LYS A 307 -11.94 9.97 -6.77
CA LYS A 307 -10.95 10.28 -5.73
C LYS A 307 -10.63 9.06 -4.88
N SER A 308 -11.65 8.35 -4.42
CA SER A 308 -11.46 7.11 -3.64
C SER A 308 -10.69 6.07 -4.44
N LEU A 309 -11.04 5.85 -5.71
CA LEU A 309 -10.36 4.91 -6.59
C LEU A 309 -8.87 5.26 -6.78
N VAL A 310 -8.56 6.53 -7.04
CA VAL A 310 -7.17 7.03 -7.15
C VAL A 310 -6.43 6.81 -5.82
N LEU A 311 -7.04 7.16 -4.69
CA LEU A 311 -6.44 6.92 -3.36
C LEU A 311 -6.20 5.44 -3.10
N THR A 312 -7.09 4.54 -3.52
CA THR A 312 -6.88 3.11 -3.37
C THR A 312 -5.62 2.64 -4.08
N VAL A 313 -5.36 3.08 -5.31
CA VAL A 313 -4.13 2.72 -6.04
C VAL A 313 -2.90 3.35 -5.36
N VAL A 314 -2.99 4.64 -5.04
CA VAL A 314 -1.92 5.41 -4.39
C VAL A 314 -1.51 4.80 -3.05
N ASN A 315 -2.48 4.42 -2.23
CA ASN A 315 -2.22 3.78 -0.94
C ASN A 315 -1.82 2.31 -1.07
N TRP A 316 -2.00 1.72 -2.25
CA TRP A 316 -1.51 0.39 -2.58
C TRP A 316 -0.08 0.43 -3.13
N VAL A 317 0.54 1.59 -3.28
CA VAL A 317 1.99 1.68 -3.51
C VAL A 317 2.68 1.23 -2.23
N PRO A 318 3.46 0.11 -2.24
CA PRO A 318 4.29 -0.22 -1.12
C PRO A 318 5.27 0.92 -0.96
N VAL A 319 5.33 1.51 0.22
CA VAL A 319 6.40 2.46 0.46
C VAL A 319 7.70 1.66 0.45
N PRO A 320 8.75 2.10 -0.27
CA PRO A 320 10.06 1.54 -0.09
C PRO A 320 10.37 1.54 1.41
N GLU A 321 10.53 0.35 1.99
CA GLU A 321 11.03 0.19 3.36
C GLU A 321 12.16 1.20 3.52
N PRO A 322 12.13 2.09 4.55
CA PRO A 322 13.18 3.07 4.72
C PRO A 322 14.48 2.31 4.65
N VAL A 323 15.25 2.58 3.59
CA VAL A 323 16.41 1.75 3.25
C VAL A 323 17.24 1.77 4.49
N SER A 324 17.31 0.65 5.20
CA SER A 324 17.96 0.65 6.49
C SER A 324 19.41 0.96 6.13
N CYS A 325 19.79 2.19 6.43
CA CYS A 325 21.14 2.65 6.32
C CYS A 325 21.60 2.79 7.76
N PRO A 326 21.91 1.69 8.46
CA PRO A 326 22.45 1.80 9.82
C PRO A 326 23.64 2.77 9.89
N ALA A 327 24.35 2.94 8.76
CA ALA A 327 25.46 3.84 8.61
C ALA A 327 25.08 5.35 8.52
N ASP A 328 23.82 5.70 8.26
CA ASP A 328 23.30 7.08 8.29
C ASP A 328 22.79 7.41 9.72
N VAL A 329 23.73 7.48 10.65
CA VAL A 329 23.46 7.65 12.09
C VAL A 329 22.83 9.04 12.38
N SER A 330 23.16 10.04 11.57
CA SER A 330 22.36 11.25 11.43
C SER A 330 21.42 11.05 10.24
N PRO A 331 20.09 10.93 10.43
CA PRO A 331 19.16 10.61 9.35
C PRO A 331 18.98 11.80 8.40
N ASP A 332 20.00 12.06 7.58
CA ASP A 332 20.08 13.14 6.60
C ASP A 332 20.23 12.62 5.15
N GLY A 333 20.18 11.29 4.98
CA GLY A 333 20.25 10.59 3.70
C GLY A 333 21.67 10.45 3.15
N GLN A 334 22.71 10.79 3.94
CA GLN A 334 24.09 10.75 3.51
C GLN A 334 25.01 10.20 4.60
N VAL A 335 25.60 9.03 4.35
CA VAL A 335 26.71 8.52 5.18
C VAL A 335 27.95 9.39 4.96
N ASN A 336 28.21 10.28 5.90
CA ASN A 336 29.21 11.32 5.81
C ASN A 336 30.01 11.49 7.11
N ILE A 337 30.73 12.61 7.20
CA ILE A 337 31.59 12.90 8.36
C ILE A 337 30.78 13.07 9.65
N GLN A 338 29.52 13.49 9.54
CA GLN A 338 28.63 13.69 10.68
C GLN A 338 28.29 12.34 11.34
N ASP A 339 27.99 11.31 10.56
CA ASP A 339 27.71 9.95 11.04
C ASP A 339 28.93 9.32 11.68
N LEU A 340 30.10 9.49 11.05
CA LEU A 340 31.38 9.05 11.62
C LEU A 340 31.63 9.68 12.99
N LEU A 341 31.37 10.98 13.12
CA LEU A 341 31.56 11.70 14.37
C LEU A 341 30.56 11.25 15.45
N LEU A 342 29.35 10.84 15.07
CA LEU A 342 28.35 10.28 16.00
C LEU A 342 28.80 8.93 16.54
N VAL A 343 29.26 8.00 15.69
CA VAL A 343 29.81 6.70 16.13
C VAL A 343 31.02 6.89 17.05
N ILE A 344 31.94 7.80 16.70
CA ILE A 344 33.11 8.10 17.55
C ILE A 344 32.70 8.75 18.88
N ALA A 345 31.67 9.60 18.89
CA ALA A 345 31.18 10.23 20.11
C ALA A 345 30.57 9.22 21.09
N SER A 346 29.97 8.16 20.56
CA SER A 346 29.37 7.06 21.33
C SER A 346 30.34 5.91 21.66
N TRP A 347 31.63 6.05 21.33
CA TRP A 347 32.61 4.97 21.41
C TRP A 347 32.69 4.28 22.78
N GLY A 348 32.56 2.95 22.79
CA GLY A 348 32.56 2.13 24.00
C GLY A 348 31.30 2.28 24.87
N GLY A 349 30.26 2.95 24.35
CA GLY A 349 28.93 3.01 24.92
C GLY A 349 28.12 1.72 24.70
N SER A 350 26.92 1.69 25.27
CA SER A 350 25.93 0.63 25.08
C SER A 350 24.58 1.26 24.75
N GLY A 351 24.09 1.06 23.53
CA GLY A 351 22.85 1.63 23.03
C GLY A 351 22.87 1.80 21.51
N ALA A 352 21.69 1.97 20.90
CA ALA A 352 21.53 2.08 19.45
C ALA A 352 22.19 3.33 18.83
N GLU A 353 22.50 4.35 19.63
CA GLU A 353 23.21 5.55 19.17
C GLU A 353 24.68 5.21 18.87
N GLY A 354 24.96 4.86 17.61
CA GLY A 354 26.30 4.57 17.09
C GLY A 354 26.65 3.08 17.00
N ASP A 355 25.75 2.20 17.44
CA ASP A 355 25.81 0.74 17.24
C ASP A 355 25.14 0.43 15.89
N VAL A 356 25.96 0.44 14.85
CA VAL A 356 25.58 0.38 13.44
C VAL A 356 25.36 -1.07 13.00
N ASP A 357 26.08 -2.03 13.59
CA ASP A 357 25.92 -3.45 13.26
C ASP A 357 24.90 -4.19 14.16
N GLY A 358 24.45 -3.53 15.24
CA GLY A 358 23.41 -4.00 16.15
C GLY A 358 23.89 -5.08 17.12
N ASP A 359 25.20 -5.21 17.35
CA ASP A 359 25.77 -6.23 18.23
C ASP A 359 25.74 -5.86 19.72
N GLY A 360 25.35 -4.62 20.04
CA GLY A 360 25.24 -4.08 21.39
C GLY A 360 26.48 -3.34 21.88
N ALA A 361 27.52 -3.17 21.06
CA ALA A 361 28.75 -2.45 21.40
C ALA A 361 29.15 -1.45 20.30
N VAL A 362 29.40 -0.20 20.69
CA VAL A 362 29.96 0.79 19.75
C VAL A 362 31.48 0.65 19.67
N ASP A 363 31.97 -0.01 18.62
CA ASP A 363 33.38 -0.29 18.40
C ASP A 363 33.86 -0.14 16.94
N VAL A 364 34.97 -0.80 16.62
CA VAL A 364 35.61 -0.69 15.30
C VAL A 364 34.75 -1.29 14.19
N ALA A 365 33.87 -2.24 14.50
CA ALA A 365 32.95 -2.83 13.54
C ALA A 365 31.98 -1.78 12.99
N ASP A 366 31.37 -0.98 13.86
CA ASP A 366 30.46 0.11 13.47
C ASP A 366 31.15 1.16 12.62
N LEU A 367 32.36 1.54 13.04
CA LEU A 367 33.15 2.58 12.37
C LEU A 367 33.56 2.12 10.96
N LEU A 368 33.81 0.81 10.78
CA LEU A 368 34.08 0.23 9.47
C LEU A 368 32.84 0.23 8.57
N LEU A 369 31.64 0.04 9.12
CA LEU A 369 30.38 0.13 8.35
C LEU A 369 30.12 1.54 7.83
N ILE A 370 30.35 2.58 8.65
CA ILE A 370 30.29 3.98 8.18
C ILE A 370 31.25 4.21 7.02
N ILE A 371 32.51 3.79 7.17
CA ILE A 371 33.53 4.04 6.15
C ILE A 371 33.25 3.25 4.86
N SER A 372 32.70 2.03 4.96
CA SER A 372 32.39 1.21 3.79
C SER A 372 31.16 1.69 3.02
N SER A 373 30.25 2.40 3.70
CA SER A 373 28.97 2.87 3.15
C SER A 373 28.98 4.36 2.80
N TRP A 374 30.16 4.99 2.77
CA TRP A 374 30.33 6.43 2.58
C TRP A 374 29.71 6.93 1.27
N GLY A 375 28.80 7.91 1.35
CA GLY A 375 28.08 8.45 0.19
C GLY A 375 26.59 8.61 0.44
N LEU A 376 25.82 8.74 -0.65
CA LEU A 376 24.36 8.74 -0.59
C LEU A 376 23.88 7.39 -0.08
N CYS A 377 22.92 7.41 0.85
CA CYS A 377 22.19 6.20 1.14
C CYS A 377 21.01 6.07 0.18
N LEU A 378 21.10 5.04 -0.66
CA LEU A 378 20.12 4.68 -1.69
C LEU A 378 19.43 3.38 -1.31
#